data_AF-A0A971BLY3-F1
#
_entry.id   AF-A0A971BLY3-F1
#
_cell.length_a   1.000
_cell.length_b   1.000
_cell.length_c   1.000
_cell.angle_alpha   90.00
_cell.angle_beta   90.00
_cell.angle_gamma   90.00
#
_symmetry.space_group_name_H-M   'P 1'
#
loop_
_entity.id
_entity.type
_entity.pdbx_description
1 polymer ?
#
loop_
_entity_poly.entity_id
_entity_poly.type
_entity_poly.pdbx_seq_one_letter_code
_entity_poly.pdbx_strand_id
1 'polypeptide(L)'
;MDTIPSFTVDHLKMKSGIFVSCKYALSNVILTTFDLRMKRPYHEPVMETGSVHAIEHLAATYLRNDEMWGHKIIYFGPMGCRTGFYLIMLGDLMPEDILPLLERTFDYVSEYQGDIPGATPRECGFFTDMDLEAAKADAAMYYNILIDPKKENLRYPIKKEKSPDAKKGTSTKGKKTGSKGGAKSVKTDTTPLKNKKSETNPGVKKEISDDNSGEEKSQKEPK
;
A
#
# COMPACT_ATOMS: atom_id res chain seq x y z
N MET A 1 20.97 -3.41 -17.78
CA MET A 1 20.17 -2.49 -16.94
C MET A 1 20.35 -2.94 -15.52
N ASP A 2 20.72 -2.03 -14.64
CA ASP A 2 20.86 -2.34 -13.22
C ASP A 2 19.48 -2.51 -12.57
N THR A 3 19.39 -3.42 -11.61
CA THR A 3 18.14 -3.68 -10.89
C THR A 3 17.90 -2.53 -9.91
N ILE A 4 16.72 -1.91 -9.97
CA ILE A 4 16.39 -0.84 -9.01
C ILE A 4 16.18 -1.40 -7.60
N PRO A 5 16.43 -0.60 -6.53
CA PRO A 5 16.42 -1.09 -5.15
C PRO A 5 15.16 -1.86 -4.75
N SER A 6 13.98 -1.39 -5.16
CA SER A 6 12.69 -2.05 -4.85
C SER A 6 12.62 -3.49 -5.37
N PHE A 7 13.27 -3.82 -6.50
CA PHE A 7 13.24 -5.17 -7.07
C PHE A 7 14.20 -6.15 -6.36
N THR A 8 15.05 -5.64 -5.48
CA THR A 8 15.94 -6.46 -4.66
C THR A 8 15.23 -7.04 -3.43
N VAL A 9 14.05 -6.54 -3.05
CA VAL A 9 13.26 -6.96 -1.88
C VAL A 9 12.40 -8.21 -2.18
N ASP A 10 12.26 -9.10 -1.20
CA ASP A 10 11.34 -10.26 -1.27
C ASP A 10 9.92 -9.86 -0.82
N HIS A 11 9.09 -9.45 -1.79
CA HIS A 11 7.72 -9.01 -1.56
C HIS A 11 6.79 -10.12 -1.03
N LEU A 12 7.16 -11.40 -1.18
CA LEU A 12 6.37 -12.52 -0.65
C LEU A 12 6.46 -12.60 0.88
N LYS A 13 7.55 -12.09 1.46
CA LYS A 13 7.83 -12.09 2.90
C LYS A 13 7.64 -10.74 3.57
N MET A 14 7.58 -9.67 2.78
CA MET A 14 7.47 -8.31 3.29
C MET A 14 6.21 -8.15 4.14
N LYS A 15 6.32 -7.36 5.21
CA LYS A 15 5.21 -6.95 6.08
C LYS A 15 4.88 -5.49 5.82
N SER A 16 3.72 -5.04 6.30
CA SER A 16 3.42 -3.62 6.43
C SER A 16 4.40 -2.97 7.42
N GLY A 17 4.82 -1.74 7.20
CA GLY A 17 5.86 -1.09 8.00
C GLY A 17 6.55 0.07 7.30
N ILE A 18 7.71 0.48 7.82
CA ILE A 18 8.54 1.57 7.33
C ILE A 18 9.92 0.99 7.01
N PHE A 19 10.37 1.15 5.77
CA PHE A 19 11.66 0.60 5.33
C PHE A 19 12.48 1.65 4.61
N VAL A 20 13.80 1.64 4.80
CA VAL A 20 14.70 2.44 3.96
C VAL A 20 14.84 1.72 2.62
N SER A 21 14.18 2.26 1.59
CA SER A 21 14.25 1.77 0.21
C SER A 21 15.64 2.01 -0.37
N CYS A 22 16.17 3.21 -0.20
CA CYS A 22 17.50 3.59 -0.66
C CYS A 22 17.96 4.89 0.00
N LYS A 23 19.26 5.13 -0.06
CA LYS A 23 19.90 6.39 0.29
C LYS A 23 20.71 6.91 -0.88
N TYR A 24 20.53 8.18 -1.20
CA TYR A 24 21.27 8.86 -2.26
C TYR A 24 22.18 9.90 -1.63
N ALA A 25 23.49 9.71 -1.73
CA ALA A 25 24.47 10.71 -1.35
C ALA A 25 24.68 11.69 -2.50
N LEU A 26 24.37 12.95 -2.27
CA LEU A 26 24.55 14.06 -3.20
C LEU A 26 25.53 15.05 -2.57
N SER A 27 26.81 15.01 -2.97
CA SER A 27 27.89 15.89 -2.49
C SER A 27 27.96 16.06 -0.96
N ASN A 28 27.16 16.95 -0.40
CA ASN A 28 27.10 17.32 1.02
C ASN A 28 25.78 16.93 1.73
N VAL A 29 24.83 16.31 1.03
CA VAL A 29 23.54 15.91 1.59
C VAL A 29 23.22 14.44 1.27
N ILE A 30 22.43 13.81 2.13
CA ILE A 30 21.87 12.49 1.88
C ILE A 30 20.36 12.64 1.75
N LEU A 31 19.78 12.01 0.74
CA LEU A 31 18.34 11.81 0.65
C LEU A 31 18.02 10.38 1.04
N THR A 32 17.11 10.18 1.98
CA THR A 32 16.60 8.87 2.36
C THR A 32 15.21 8.69 1.77
N THR A 33 15.03 7.63 0.98
CA THR A 33 13.70 7.22 0.49
C THR A 33 13.17 6.12 1.37
N PHE A 34 12.00 6.36 1.96
CA PHE A 34 11.24 5.40 2.75
C PHE A 34 10.13 4.75 1.93
N ASP A 35 10.04 3.43 2.04
CA ASP A 35 8.92 2.61 1.61
C ASP A 35 7.95 2.48 2.79
N LEU A 36 6.82 3.18 2.70
CA LEU A 36 5.75 3.15 3.68
C LEU A 36 4.74 2.10 3.23
N ARG A 37 4.98 0.86 3.64
CA ARG A 37 4.17 -0.28 3.23
C ARG A 37 2.92 -0.37 4.10
N MET A 38 1.77 0.06 3.58
CA MET A 38 0.50 0.01 4.30
C MET A 38 -0.18 -1.35 4.18
N LYS A 39 -0.06 -2.00 3.02
CA LYS A 39 -0.63 -3.33 2.72
C LYS A 39 0.47 -4.34 2.47
N ARG A 40 0.32 -5.53 3.04
CA ARG A 40 1.20 -6.67 2.80
C ARG A 40 1.01 -7.17 1.37
N PRO A 41 2.07 -7.11 0.52
CA PRO A 41 1.95 -7.52 -0.88
C PRO A 41 1.47 -8.97 -1.01
N TYR A 42 0.47 -9.23 -1.85
CA TYR A 42 -0.13 -10.54 -2.12
C TYR A 42 -0.88 -11.22 -0.95
N HIS A 43 -0.98 -10.59 0.22
CA HIS A 43 -1.68 -11.14 1.39
C HIS A 43 -2.87 -10.29 1.84
N GLU A 44 -2.86 -8.99 1.52
CA GLU A 44 -3.95 -8.07 1.81
C GLU A 44 -4.48 -7.44 0.52
N PRO A 45 -5.77 -7.07 0.46
CA PRO A 45 -6.28 -6.25 -0.63
C PRO A 45 -5.46 -4.97 -0.78
N VAL A 46 -5.27 -4.54 -2.02
CA VAL A 46 -4.68 -3.23 -2.31
C VAL A 46 -5.62 -2.12 -1.84
N MET A 47 -5.10 -0.92 -1.64
CA MET A 47 -5.92 0.26 -1.39
C MET A 47 -6.66 0.64 -2.68
N GLU A 48 -7.92 1.05 -2.55
CA GLU A 48 -8.67 1.60 -3.68
C GLU A 48 -8.11 2.96 -4.10
N THR A 49 -8.30 3.35 -5.36
CA THR A 49 -7.69 4.57 -5.91
C THR A 49 -8.13 5.82 -5.15
N GLY A 50 -9.42 5.93 -4.82
CA GLY A 50 -9.95 7.02 -4.01
C GLY A 50 -9.32 7.12 -2.61
N SER A 51 -9.05 6.00 -1.95
CA SER A 51 -8.33 5.96 -0.66
C SER A 51 -6.89 6.46 -0.82
N VAL A 52 -6.17 5.90 -1.80
CA VAL A 52 -4.78 6.27 -2.08
C VAL A 52 -4.65 7.77 -2.35
N HIS A 53 -5.57 8.32 -3.13
CA HIS A 53 -5.56 9.71 -3.54
C HIS A 53 -5.90 10.67 -2.38
N ALA A 54 -6.91 10.34 -1.57
CA ALA A 54 -7.23 11.11 -0.38
C ALA A 54 -6.09 11.09 0.66
N ILE A 55 -5.46 9.92 0.89
CA ILE A 55 -4.26 9.82 1.75
C ILE A 55 -3.12 10.67 1.20
N GLU A 56 -2.89 10.67 -0.12
CA GLU A 56 -1.87 11.51 -0.76
C GLU A 56 -2.06 12.98 -0.35
N HIS A 57 -3.26 13.53 -0.52
CA HIS A 57 -3.56 14.92 -0.20
C HIS A 57 -3.42 15.23 1.30
N LEU A 58 -3.98 14.39 2.16
CA LEU A 58 -4.01 14.63 3.61
C LEU A 58 -2.61 14.50 4.23
N ALA A 59 -1.90 13.41 3.95
CA ALA A 59 -0.57 13.19 4.49
C ALA A 59 0.46 14.16 3.89
N ALA A 60 0.38 14.48 2.59
CA ALA A 60 1.23 15.51 1.98
C ALA A 60 1.07 16.87 2.65
N THR A 61 -0.16 17.25 2.99
CA THR A 61 -0.48 18.49 3.69
C THR A 61 0.08 18.46 5.11
N TYR A 62 -0.17 17.39 5.87
CA TYR A 62 0.30 17.27 7.24
C TYR A 62 1.84 17.29 7.31
N LEU A 63 2.51 16.43 6.53
CA LEU A 63 3.96 16.28 6.54
C LEU A 63 4.69 17.59 6.22
N ARG A 64 4.20 18.34 5.22
CA ARG A 64 4.85 19.60 4.80
C ARG A 64 4.65 20.75 5.79
N ASN A 65 3.63 20.68 6.63
CA ASN A 65 3.34 21.68 7.65
C ASN A 65 3.87 21.29 9.04
N ASP A 66 4.55 20.15 9.20
CA ASP A 66 5.20 19.79 10.45
C ASP A 66 6.36 20.76 10.76
N GLU A 67 6.36 21.36 11.95
CA GLU A 67 7.32 22.40 12.35
C GLU A 67 8.78 21.92 12.32
N MET A 68 9.00 20.64 12.65
CA MET A 68 10.33 20.06 12.78
C MET A 68 10.79 19.40 11.48
N TRP A 69 9.89 18.77 10.74
CA TRP A 69 10.21 17.90 9.62
C TRP A 69 9.81 18.46 8.26
N GLY A 70 8.89 19.42 8.19
CA GLY A 70 8.34 19.93 6.93
C GLY A 70 9.41 20.39 5.94
N HIS A 71 10.43 21.09 6.43
CA HIS A 71 11.57 21.55 5.61
C HIS A 71 12.48 20.43 5.07
N LYS A 72 12.32 19.20 5.56
CA LYS A 72 13.05 18.00 5.11
C LYS A 72 12.22 17.13 4.16
N ILE A 73 10.92 17.38 4.00
CA ILE A 73 10.05 16.59 3.12
C ILE A 73 10.30 16.99 1.66
N ILE A 74 10.85 16.07 0.86
CA ILE A 74 11.09 16.29 -0.57
C ILE A 74 9.89 15.81 -1.39
N TYR A 75 9.38 14.62 -1.08
CA TYR A 75 8.28 14.01 -1.82
C TYR A 75 7.50 13.04 -0.93
N PHE A 76 6.18 13.01 -1.11
CA PHE A 76 5.29 11.97 -0.61
C PHE A 76 4.34 11.62 -1.74
N GLY A 77 4.22 10.35 -2.08
CA GLY A 77 3.30 9.93 -3.13
C GLY A 77 3.14 8.42 -3.28
N PRO A 78 2.10 8.00 -4.01
CA PRO A 78 1.64 6.63 -4.00
C PRO A 78 2.53 5.70 -4.83
N MET A 79 2.63 4.45 -4.39
CA MET A 79 3.18 3.39 -5.24
C MET A 79 2.14 2.93 -6.25
N GLY A 80 2.54 2.72 -7.51
CA GLY A 80 1.62 2.24 -8.55
C GLY A 80 1.00 0.86 -8.26
N CYS A 81 1.58 0.06 -7.36
CA CYS A 81 0.98 -1.20 -6.91
C CYS A 81 -0.09 -1.03 -5.81
N ARG A 82 -0.38 0.20 -5.37
CA ARG A 82 -1.43 0.56 -4.39
C ARG A 82 -1.33 -0.15 -3.03
N THR A 83 -0.11 -0.49 -2.62
CA THR A 83 0.14 -1.14 -1.32
C THR A 83 0.90 -0.24 -0.33
N GLY A 84 1.23 0.98 -0.72
CA GLY A 84 1.98 1.91 0.11
C GLY A 84 2.33 3.21 -0.61
N PHE A 85 3.17 3.99 0.05
CA PHE A 85 3.66 5.29 -0.41
C PHE A 85 5.19 5.35 -0.33
N TYR A 86 5.79 6.18 -1.17
CA TYR A 86 7.19 6.59 -0.97
C TYR A 86 7.24 7.95 -0.29
N LEU A 87 8.11 8.06 0.71
CA LEU A 87 8.45 9.32 1.38
C LEU A 87 9.94 9.59 1.19
N ILE A 88 10.30 10.68 0.53
CA ILE A 88 11.70 11.09 0.33
C ILE A 88 12.00 12.24 1.27
N MET A 89 13.04 12.10 2.09
CA MET A 89 13.42 13.09 3.08
C MET A 89 14.91 13.45 2.99
N LEU A 90 15.21 14.70 3.29
CA LEU A 90 16.57 15.19 3.52
C LEU A 90 17.11 14.64 4.85
N GLY A 91 18.27 13.99 4.80
CA GLY A 91 19.00 13.45 5.94
C GLY A 91 19.37 11.99 5.77
N ASP A 92 20.38 11.56 6.53
CA ASP A 92 20.79 10.16 6.67
C ASP A 92 19.92 9.46 7.73
N LEU A 93 18.66 9.18 7.40
CA LEU A 93 17.65 8.79 8.37
C LEU A 93 17.43 7.26 8.40
N MET A 94 16.91 6.77 9.52
CA MET A 94 16.43 5.42 9.75
C MET A 94 14.92 5.42 10.02
N PRO A 95 14.22 4.28 9.88
CA PRO A 95 12.79 4.19 10.15
C PRO A 95 12.41 4.70 11.55
N GLU A 96 13.24 4.41 12.54
CA GLU A 96 13.06 4.83 13.93
C GLU A 96 13.07 6.37 14.09
N ASP A 97 13.84 7.09 13.29
CA ASP A 97 13.94 8.55 13.39
C ASP A 97 12.63 9.24 12.98
N ILE A 98 11.91 8.64 12.03
CA ILE A 98 10.69 9.20 11.44
C ILE A 98 9.41 8.53 11.95
N LEU A 99 9.54 7.46 12.73
CA LEU A 99 8.40 6.72 13.26
C LEU A 99 7.42 7.63 14.04
N PRO A 100 7.87 8.50 14.97
CA PRO A 100 6.96 9.40 15.67
C PRO A 100 6.26 10.42 14.75
N LEU A 101 6.90 10.83 13.65
CA LEU A 101 6.28 11.70 12.65
C LEU A 101 5.15 10.96 11.91
N LEU A 102 5.41 9.73 11.49
CA LEU A 102 4.44 8.93 10.76
C LEU A 102 3.29 8.46 11.64
N GLU A 103 3.52 8.13 12.91
CA GLU A 103 2.45 7.88 13.89
C GLU A 103 1.46 9.04 13.91
N ARG A 104 1.94 10.28 14.15
CA ARG A 104 1.08 11.48 14.15
C ARG A 104 0.41 11.74 12.81
N THR A 105 1.13 11.49 11.71
CA THR A 105 0.59 11.70 10.35
C THR A 105 -0.59 10.78 10.09
N PHE A 106 -0.46 9.48 10.35
CA PHE A 106 -1.52 8.52 10.07
C PHE A 106 -2.63 8.53 11.12
N ASP A 107 -2.35 8.93 12.36
CA ASP A 107 -3.36 9.30 13.35
C ASP A 107 -4.25 10.44 12.83
N TYR A 108 -3.62 11.54 12.38
CA TYR A 108 -4.31 12.69 11.77
C TYR A 108 -5.17 12.29 10.57
N VAL A 109 -4.64 11.46 9.66
CA VAL A 109 -5.42 11.00 8.50
C VAL A 109 -6.59 10.13 8.94
N SER A 110 -6.39 9.24 9.91
CA SER A 110 -7.44 8.31 10.38
C SER A 110 -8.60 9.01 11.08
N GLU A 111 -8.32 10.11 11.78
CA GLU A 111 -9.29 10.91 12.51
C GLU A 111 -9.72 12.17 11.75
N TYR A 112 -9.30 12.33 10.48
CA TYR A 112 -9.56 13.54 9.71
C TYR A 112 -11.05 13.79 9.54
N GLN A 113 -11.43 15.06 9.71
CA GLN A 113 -12.78 15.55 9.48
C GLN A 113 -12.71 16.84 8.64
N GLY A 114 -13.68 17.00 7.76
CA GLY A 114 -13.78 18.15 6.85
C GLY A 114 -13.42 17.79 5.42
N ASP A 115 -13.24 18.83 4.61
CA ASP A 115 -12.99 18.69 3.18
C ASP A 115 -11.52 18.34 2.92
N ILE A 116 -11.27 17.38 2.03
CA ILE A 116 -9.90 17.01 1.65
C ILE A 116 -9.19 18.23 1.03
N PRO A 117 -8.03 18.66 1.54
CA PRO A 117 -7.31 19.82 1.02
C PRO A 117 -6.97 19.65 -0.47
N GLY A 118 -7.24 20.66 -1.29
CA GLY A 118 -6.95 20.60 -2.73
C GLY A 118 -7.90 19.69 -3.54
N ALA A 119 -8.99 19.20 -2.95
CA ALA A 119 -10.02 18.41 -3.64
C ALA A 119 -10.95 19.30 -4.49
N THR A 120 -10.38 20.09 -5.39
CA THR A 120 -11.11 20.95 -6.33
C THR A 120 -10.64 20.73 -7.76
N PRO A 121 -11.47 21.02 -8.79
CA PRO A 121 -11.05 20.89 -10.19
C PRO A 121 -9.83 21.75 -10.56
N ARG A 122 -9.55 22.81 -9.80
CA ARG A 122 -8.43 23.72 -10.04
C ARG A 122 -7.12 23.19 -9.45
N GLU A 123 -7.19 22.42 -8.38
CA GLU A 123 -6.03 22.05 -7.55
C GLU A 123 -5.65 20.58 -7.71
N CYS A 124 -6.55 19.75 -8.23
CA CYS A 124 -6.32 18.33 -8.44
C CYS A 124 -6.73 17.89 -9.85
N GLY A 125 -5.88 17.09 -10.48
CA GLY A 125 -6.12 16.58 -11.83
C GLY A 125 -7.32 15.62 -11.95
N PHE A 126 -7.78 15.04 -10.85
CA PHE A 126 -8.96 14.17 -10.82
C PHE A 126 -9.66 14.11 -9.44
N PHE A 127 -10.10 15.27 -8.95
CA PHE A 127 -10.62 15.43 -7.58
C PHE A 127 -11.85 14.58 -7.23
N THR A 128 -12.58 14.06 -8.23
CA THR A 128 -13.78 13.23 -8.02
C THR A 128 -13.49 11.80 -7.58
N ASP A 129 -12.24 11.32 -7.73
CA ASP A 129 -11.79 10.00 -7.26
C ASP A 129 -11.06 10.15 -5.93
N MET A 130 -11.79 10.58 -4.90
CA MET A 130 -11.30 10.66 -3.53
C MET A 130 -12.35 10.05 -2.60
N ASP A 131 -11.90 9.16 -1.73
CA ASP A 131 -12.75 8.50 -0.73
C ASP A 131 -12.14 8.70 0.66
N LEU A 132 -12.71 9.65 1.41
CA LEU A 132 -12.22 10.00 2.74
C LEU A 132 -12.40 8.84 3.74
N GLU A 133 -13.52 8.12 3.69
CA GLU A 133 -13.79 7.07 4.67
C GLU A 133 -12.89 5.85 4.42
N ALA A 134 -12.65 5.50 3.15
CA ALA A 134 -11.67 4.48 2.82
C ALA A 134 -10.24 4.89 3.22
N ALA A 135 -9.86 6.16 2.98
CA ALA A 135 -8.58 6.70 3.42
C ALA A 135 -8.38 6.63 4.93
N LYS A 136 -9.40 7.00 5.71
CA LYS A 136 -9.37 6.92 7.18
C LYS A 136 -9.21 5.48 7.65
N ALA A 137 -9.94 4.54 7.05
CA ALA A 137 -9.83 3.12 7.40
C ALA A 137 -8.44 2.54 7.09
N ASP A 138 -7.86 2.87 5.93
CA ASP A 138 -6.51 2.46 5.56
C ASP A 138 -5.44 3.09 6.45
N ALA A 139 -5.59 4.37 6.79
CA ALA A 139 -4.72 5.06 7.72
C ALA A 139 -4.78 4.46 9.13
N ALA A 140 -5.98 4.16 9.65
CA ALA A 140 -6.16 3.54 10.96
C ALA A 140 -5.48 2.16 11.04
N MET A 141 -5.61 1.34 9.99
CA MET A 141 -4.93 0.04 9.93
C MET A 141 -3.41 0.20 9.97
N TYR A 142 -2.87 1.18 9.26
CA TYR A 142 -1.43 1.42 9.25
C TYR A 142 -0.94 2.02 10.57
N TYR A 143 -1.65 3.00 11.13
CA TYR A 143 -1.38 3.59 12.44
C TYR A 143 -1.23 2.53 13.54
N ASN A 144 -2.11 1.53 13.57
CA ASN A 144 -2.04 0.43 14.54
C ASN A 144 -0.74 -0.40 14.44
N ILE A 145 -0.08 -0.42 13.27
CA ILE A 145 1.25 -1.03 13.11
C ILE A 145 2.35 -0.10 13.59
N LEU A 146 2.18 1.21 13.41
CA LEU A 146 3.17 2.22 13.77
C LEU A 146 3.31 2.40 15.28
N ILE A 147 2.22 2.32 16.04
CA ILE A 147 2.25 2.53 17.50
C ILE A 147 2.89 1.38 18.30
N ASP A 148 3.01 0.18 17.71
CA ASP A 148 3.69 -0.97 18.30
C ASP A 148 4.43 -1.77 17.22
N PRO A 149 5.50 -1.21 16.62
CA PRO A 149 6.16 -1.82 15.49
C PRO A 149 7.10 -2.92 15.98
N LYS A 150 7.01 -4.09 15.34
CA LYS A 150 7.96 -5.17 15.51
C LYS A 150 9.18 -4.92 14.62
N LYS A 151 10.27 -5.63 14.90
CA LYS A 151 11.51 -5.56 14.09
C LYS A 151 11.26 -5.81 12.59
N GLU A 152 10.32 -6.69 12.24
CA GLU A 152 9.96 -6.99 10.85
C GLU A 152 9.20 -5.85 10.15
N ASN A 153 8.64 -4.90 10.91
CA ASN A 153 8.00 -3.70 10.37
C ASN A 153 9.02 -2.60 10.05
N LEU A 154 10.25 -2.68 10.56
CA LEU A 154 11.26 -1.62 10.40
C LEU A 154 12.48 -2.05 9.57
N ARG A 155 12.52 -3.31 9.09
CA ARG A 155 13.66 -3.87 8.36
C ARG A 155 13.19 -4.80 7.25
N TYR A 156 13.73 -4.63 6.04
CA TYR A 156 13.37 -5.48 4.91
C TYR A 156 13.71 -6.96 5.18
N PRO A 157 12.93 -7.90 4.62
CA PRO A 157 13.29 -9.30 4.65
C PRO A 157 14.58 -9.52 3.83
N ILE A 158 15.63 -10.01 4.49
CA ILE A 158 16.87 -10.37 3.82
C ILE A 158 16.59 -11.58 2.90
N LYS A 159 16.86 -11.45 1.60
CA LYS A 159 16.91 -12.61 0.69
C LYS A 159 18.06 -13.50 1.15
N LYS A 160 17.77 -14.66 1.71
CA LYS A 160 18.79 -15.69 1.93
C LYS A 160 19.24 -16.18 0.55
N GLU A 161 20.45 -15.81 0.13
CA GLU A 161 21.08 -16.44 -1.02
C GLU A 161 21.24 -17.93 -0.71
N LYS A 162 20.92 -18.79 -1.68
CA LYS A 162 21.25 -20.22 -1.55
C LYS A 162 22.77 -20.33 -1.68
N SER A 163 23.45 -20.75 -0.60
CA SER A 163 24.87 -21.11 -0.68
C SER A 163 25.09 -22.04 -1.87
N PRO A 164 26.07 -21.76 -2.75
CA PRO A 164 26.34 -22.61 -3.89
C PRO A 164 27.20 -23.78 -3.42
N ASP A 165 26.66 -24.72 -2.64
CA ASP A 165 27.31 -26.02 -2.45
C ASP A 165 26.36 -27.09 -1.89
N ALA A 166 25.85 -27.90 -2.80
CA ALA A 166 25.59 -29.31 -2.56
C ALA A 166 25.86 -30.09 -3.85
N LYS A 167 27.11 -30.06 -4.34
CA LYS A 167 27.61 -31.16 -5.16
C LYS A 167 27.58 -32.41 -4.29
N LYS A 168 26.50 -33.17 -4.40
CA LYS A 168 26.33 -34.44 -3.70
C LYS A 168 27.25 -35.47 -4.37
N GLY A 169 28.47 -35.54 -3.86
CA GLY A 169 29.39 -36.65 -4.08
C GLY A 169 28.74 -37.96 -3.64
N THR A 170 28.99 -38.98 -4.44
CA THR A 170 28.62 -40.39 -4.33
C THR A 170 28.78 -40.98 -2.92
N SER A 171 27.78 -41.75 -2.49
CA SER A 171 28.06 -43.00 -1.77
C SER A 171 26.88 -43.97 -1.84
N THR A 172 27.22 -45.15 -2.33
CA THR A 172 26.47 -46.40 -2.38
C THR A 172 25.99 -46.84 -1.00
N LYS A 173 24.72 -47.22 -0.88
CA LYS A 173 24.28 -48.18 0.14
C LYS A 173 23.12 -49.02 -0.40
N GLY A 174 23.41 -50.31 -0.59
CA GLY A 174 22.41 -51.32 -0.91
C GLY A 174 21.36 -51.44 0.17
N LYS A 175 20.13 -51.74 -0.24
CA LYS A 175 19.07 -52.22 0.66
C LYS A 175 18.23 -53.26 -0.08
N LYS A 176 18.56 -54.54 0.16
CA LYS A 176 17.58 -55.63 0.12
C LYS A 176 16.69 -55.45 1.34
N THR A 177 15.37 -55.51 1.16
CA THR A 177 14.43 -56.33 1.95
C THR A 177 12.99 -56.12 1.47
N GLY A 178 12.38 -57.21 0.99
CA GLY A 178 11.02 -57.66 1.33
C GLY A 178 9.85 -56.69 1.16
N SER A 179 9.15 -56.82 0.04
CA SER A 179 7.73 -56.47 -0.09
C SER A 179 6.92 -57.75 -0.14
N LYS A 180 5.88 -57.87 0.71
CA LYS A 180 4.50 -58.28 0.36
C LYS A 180 3.71 -58.68 1.61
N GLY A 181 2.48 -58.16 1.68
CA GLY A 181 1.38 -58.84 2.38
C GLY A 181 0.44 -57.89 3.09
N GLY A 182 -0.78 -57.73 2.56
CA GLY A 182 -1.92 -57.27 3.37
C GLY A 182 -2.79 -56.21 2.73
N ALA A 183 -3.49 -56.57 1.65
CA ALA A 183 -4.66 -55.82 1.19
C ALA A 183 -5.80 -55.89 2.21
N LYS A 184 -6.50 -54.78 2.44
CA LYS A 184 -7.95 -54.77 2.64
C LYS A 184 -8.57 -53.46 2.16
N SER A 185 -9.71 -53.65 1.53
CA SER A 185 -10.45 -52.80 0.62
C SER A 185 -11.50 -51.95 1.36
N VAL A 186 -12.26 -51.16 0.58
CA VAL A 186 -13.63 -50.67 0.84
C VAL A 186 -13.64 -49.32 1.61
N LYS A 187 -14.28 -48.21 1.18
CA LYS A 187 -15.35 -47.94 0.21
C LYS A 187 -15.27 -46.47 -0.24
N THR A 188 -15.79 -46.23 -1.44
CA THR A 188 -16.16 -44.96 -2.06
C THR A 188 -17.29 -44.27 -1.32
N ASP A 189 -17.32 -42.93 -1.34
CA ASP A 189 -18.56 -42.17 -1.56
C ASP A 189 -18.25 -40.79 -2.16
N THR A 190 -18.49 -40.71 -3.47
CA THR A 190 -18.87 -39.50 -4.22
C THR A 190 -20.25 -39.05 -3.73
N THR A 191 -20.61 -37.77 -3.62
CA THR A 191 -21.02 -36.84 -4.70
C THR A 191 -21.39 -35.47 -4.06
N PRO A 192 -21.74 -34.40 -4.81
CA PRO A 192 -21.26 -33.04 -4.55
C PRO A 192 -22.36 -32.09 -4.02
N LEU A 193 -21.96 -31.01 -3.35
CA LEU A 193 -22.90 -29.93 -3.02
C LEU A 193 -22.90 -28.83 -4.09
N LYS A 194 -24.13 -28.52 -4.49
CA LYS A 194 -24.58 -27.77 -5.65
C LYS A 194 -24.33 -26.27 -5.53
N ASN A 195 -24.10 -25.66 -6.69
CA ASN A 195 -24.35 -24.24 -6.97
C ASN A 195 -25.73 -23.79 -6.49
N LYS A 196 -25.78 -22.65 -5.79
CA LYS A 196 -26.98 -21.78 -5.78
C LYS A 196 -26.66 -20.49 -6.52
N LYS A 197 -27.38 -20.29 -7.63
CA LYS A 197 -27.57 -19.01 -8.30
C LYS A 197 -28.69 -18.23 -7.58
N SER A 198 -28.59 -16.91 -7.79
CA SER A 198 -29.64 -15.88 -7.81
C SER A 198 -30.39 -15.57 -6.52
N GLU A 199 -30.33 -14.31 -6.13
CA GLU A 199 -31.53 -13.47 -6.04
C GLU A 199 -31.14 -12.01 -6.26
N THR A 200 -31.56 -11.48 -7.41
CA THR A 200 -31.67 -10.06 -7.72
C THR A 200 -32.88 -9.49 -6.98
N ASN A 201 -32.75 -8.34 -6.33
CA ASN A 201 -33.90 -7.57 -5.84
C ASN A 201 -33.99 -6.22 -6.59
N PRO A 202 -35.19 -5.77 -6.98
CA PRO A 202 -35.38 -4.73 -7.97
C PRO A 202 -35.56 -3.33 -7.36
N GLY A 203 -35.24 -2.32 -8.16
CA GLY A 203 -36.04 -1.09 -8.25
C GLY A 203 -35.79 0.00 -7.22
N VAL A 204 -34.96 0.98 -7.59
CA VAL A 204 -35.33 2.40 -7.46
C VAL A 204 -34.86 3.12 -8.72
N LYS A 205 -35.80 3.35 -9.65
CA LYS A 205 -35.67 4.39 -10.67
C LYS A 205 -35.95 5.71 -9.98
N LYS A 206 -35.02 6.66 -10.03
CA LYS A 206 -35.33 8.07 -9.86
C LYS A 206 -35.03 8.76 -11.18
N GLU A 207 -36.11 9.11 -11.86
CA GLU A 207 -36.14 10.01 -12.99
C GLU A 207 -35.65 11.38 -12.52
N ILE A 208 -34.67 11.94 -13.21
CA ILE A 208 -34.43 13.39 -13.23
C ILE A 208 -34.77 13.80 -14.65
N SER A 209 -35.89 14.51 -14.76
CA SER A 209 -36.35 15.18 -15.96
C SER A 209 -35.41 16.34 -16.27
N ASP A 210 -34.86 16.33 -17.48
CA ASP A 210 -34.44 17.53 -18.17
C ASP A 210 -35.68 18.38 -18.44
N ASP A 211 -35.70 19.61 -17.96
CA ASP A 211 -36.41 20.67 -18.66
C ASP A 211 -35.70 22.02 -18.50
N ASN A 212 -35.82 22.76 -19.59
CA ASN A 212 -34.94 23.78 -20.11
C ASN A 212 -35.34 25.19 -19.65
N SER A 213 -34.50 26.17 -20.02
CA SER A 213 -34.77 27.62 -20.20
C SER A 213 -34.50 28.60 -19.03
N GLY A 214 -33.65 29.60 -19.30
CA GLY A 214 -33.57 30.82 -18.49
C GLY A 214 -32.31 31.67 -18.60
N GLU A 215 -32.16 32.39 -19.72
CA GLU A 215 -31.46 33.69 -19.88
C GLU A 215 -29.93 33.79 -19.71
N GLU A 216 -29.26 33.75 -20.86
CA GLU A 216 -27.96 34.37 -21.13
C GLU A 216 -28.14 35.91 -21.21
N LYS A 217 -27.56 36.66 -20.27
CA LYS A 217 -27.41 38.13 -20.38
C LYS A 217 -25.94 38.50 -20.61
N SER A 218 -25.69 38.87 -21.85
CA SER A 218 -24.56 39.64 -22.36
C SER A 218 -24.14 40.77 -21.39
N GLN A 219 -22.89 40.74 -20.94
CA GLN A 219 -22.19 41.93 -20.46
C GLN A 219 -21.07 42.26 -21.44
N LYS A 220 -21.20 43.44 -22.04
CA LYS A 220 -20.22 44.10 -22.90
C LYS A 220 -19.05 44.62 -22.05
N GLU A 221 -17.83 44.36 -22.50
CA GLU A 221 -16.64 45.12 -22.11
C GLU A 221 -16.72 46.56 -22.63
N PRO A 222 -16.24 47.56 -21.87
CA PRO A 222 -15.89 48.86 -22.43
C PRO A 222 -14.40 48.92 -22.81
N LYS A 223 -14.16 49.77 -23.82
CA LYS A 223 -12.93 50.03 -24.58
C LYS A 223 -11.69 50.39 -23.75
#